data_AF-A0A964YNT4-F1
#
_entry.id   AF-A0A964YNT4-F1
#
_cell.length_a   1.000
_cell.length_b   1.000
_cell.length_c   1.000
_cell.angle_alpha   90.00
_cell.angle_beta   90.00
_cell.angle_gamma   90.00
#
_symmetry.space_group_name_H-M   'P 1'
#
loop_
_entity.id
_entity.type
_entity.pdbx_description
1 polymer ?
#
loop_
_entity_poly.entity_id
_entity_poly.type
_entity_poly.pdbx_seq_one_letter_code
_entity_poly.pdbx_strand_id
1 'polypeptide(L)'
;MLSALPLLAEFLGTFLLTLSIIASGGNPWIIGGALALVILLVGSMSGAYVNPAVSLAMYLKGALGSQELAAYIVVQLLGGAASLYAYNAFA
;
A
#
# COMPACT_ATOMS: atom_id res chain seq x y z
N MET A 1 -9.91 17.29 -3.40
CA MET A 1 -9.14 17.37 -4.67
C MET A 1 -8.02 16.34 -4.54
N LEU A 2 -7.96 15.36 -5.45
CA LEU A 2 -6.93 14.32 -5.43
C LEU A 2 -5.54 14.97 -5.48
N SER A 3 -4.74 14.78 -4.43
CA SER A 3 -3.37 15.26 -4.36
C SER A 3 -2.40 14.10 -4.65
N ALA A 4 -1.20 14.42 -5.13
CA ALA A 4 -0.22 13.40 -5.52
C ALA A 4 0.42 12.69 -4.31
N LEU A 5 0.51 13.36 -3.17
CA LEU A 5 1.23 12.87 -1.99
C LEU A 5 0.58 11.59 -1.38
N PRO A 6 -0.75 11.54 -1.13
CA PRO A 6 -1.40 10.32 -0.66
C PRO A 6 -1.29 9.17 -1.66
N LEU A 7 -1.35 9.46 -2.97
CA LEU A 7 -1.21 8.44 -4.01
C LEU A 7 0.19 7.83 -4.04
N LEU A 8 1.23 8.66 -3.89
CA LEU A 8 2.61 8.20 -3.80
C LEU A 8 2.83 7.37 -2.51
N ALA A 9 2.26 7.81 -1.40
CA ALA A 9 2.28 7.09 -0.13
C ALA A 9 1.67 5.69 -0.24
N GLU A 10 0.51 5.56 -0.87
CA GLU A 10 -0.17 4.29 -1.10
C GLU A 10 0.61 3.38 -2.06
N PHE A 11 1.15 3.93 -3.16
CA PHE A 11 2.02 3.19 -4.08
C PHE A 11 3.26 2.61 -3.38
N LEU A 12 4.03 3.46 -2.68
CA LEU A 12 5.26 3.06 -2.00
C LEU A 12 4.96 2.12 -0.82
N GLY A 13 3.90 2.38 -0.08
CA GLY A 13 3.46 1.52 1.01
C GLY A 13 3.08 0.12 0.54
N THR A 14 2.30 0.00 -0.54
CA THR A 14 1.97 -1.32 -1.12
C THR A 14 3.17 -1.99 -1.75
N PHE A 15 4.07 -1.23 -2.38
CA PHE A 15 5.32 -1.77 -2.92
C PHE A 15 6.16 -2.44 -1.82
N LEU A 16 6.41 -1.73 -0.71
CA LEU A 16 7.21 -2.21 0.40
C LEU A 16 6.53 -3.38 1.13
N LEU A 17 5.22 -3.30 1.36
CA LEU A 17 4.46 -4.38 1.97
C LEU A 17 4.54 -5.65 1.12
N THR A 18 4.25 -5.54 -0.19
CA THR A 18 4.28 -6.68 -1.11
C THR A 18 5.69 -7.25 -1.24
N LEU A 19 6.73 -6.39 -1.25
CA LEU A 19 8.12 -6.84 -1.34
C LEU A 19 8.49 -7.64 -0.09
N SER A 20 8.06 -7.19 1.09
CA SER A 20 8.29 -7.91 2.35
C SER A 20 7.64 -9.30 2.34
N ILE A 21 6.45 -9.44 1.74
CA ILE A 21 5.74 -10.72 1.63
C ILE A 21 6.54 -11.67 0.74
N ILE A 22 6.90 -11.23 -0.48
CA ILE A 22 7.58 -12.07 -1.47
C ILE A 22 8.98 -12.44 -0.98
N ALA A 23 9.78 -11.45 -0.57
CA ALA A 23 11.18 -11.65 -0.19
C ALA A 23 11.36 -12.47 1.09
N SER A 24 10.38 -12.45 1.99
CA SER A 24 10.42 -13.27 3.21
C SER A 24 9.81 -14.66 3.07
N GLY A 25 9.23 -14.99 1.90
CA GLY A 25 8.46 -16.23 1.72
C GLY A 25 7.23 -16.29 2.62
N GLY A 26 6.62 -15.15 2.96
CA GLY A 26 5.41 -15.11 3.79
C GLY A 26 5.66 -15.08 5.31
N ASN A 27 6.85 -14.68 5.78
CA ASN A 27 7.14 -14.66 7.22
C ASN A 27 6.28 -13.58 7.94
N PRO A 28 5.41 -13.97 8.88
CA PRO A 28 4.44 -13.04 9.49
C PRO A 28 5.09 -11.93 10.32
N TRP A 29 6.26 -12.18 10.94
CA TRP A 29 6.96 -11.17 11.72
C TRP A 29 7.56 -10.08 10.84
N ILE A 30 8.12 -10.47 9.68
CA ILE A 30 8.68 -9.53 8.71
C ILE A 30 7.56 -8.70 8.09
N ILE A 31 6.46 -9.35 7.68
CA ILE A 31 5.30 -8.66 7.10
C ILE A 31 4.68 -7.68 8.10
N GLY A 32 4.46 -8.12 9.35
CA GLY A 32 3.91 -7.28 10.40
C GLY A 32 4.81 -6.08 10.72
N GLY A 33 6.12 -6.30 10.82
CA GLY A 33 7.10 -5.23 11.03
C GLY A 33 7.15 -4.23 9.87
N ALA A 34 7.15 -4.73 8.63
CA ALA A 34 7.12 -3.89 7.43
C ALA A 34 5.83 -3.05 7.38
N LEU A 35 4.68 -3.65 7.65
CA LEU A 35 3.41 -2.92 7.70
C LEU A 35 3.40 -1.85 8.79
N ALA A 36 3.90 -2.16 9.99
CA ALA A 36 4.00 -1.18 11.07
C ALA A 36 4.88 0.02 10.67
N LEU A 37 6.03 -0.23 10.05
CA LEU A 37 6.90 0.84 9.53
C LEU A 37 6.23 1.66 8.44
N VAL A 38 5.55 1.02 7.49
CA VAL A 38 4.78 1.72 6.44
C VAL A 38 3.74 2.64 7.07
N ILE A 39 2.96 2.16 8.05
CA ILE A 39 1.96 2.98 8.75
C ILE A 39 2.59 4.18 9.46
N LEU A 40 3.72 3.99 10.14
CA LEU A 40 4.44 5.08 10.81
C LEU A 40 4.96 6.13 9.81
N LEU A 41 5.41 5.69 8.64
CA LEU A 41 5.97 6.57 7.63
C LEU A 41 4.89 7.34 6.87
N VAL A 42 3.79 6.68 6.47
CA VAL A 42 2.84 7.25 5.51
C VAL A 42 1.41 7.42 6.01
N GLY A 43 1.14 7.02 7.26
CA GLY A 43 -0.19 7.09 7.87
C GLY A 43 -0.78 8.50 7.89
N SER A 44 0.03 9.52 8.25
CA SER A 44 -0.41 10.92 8.26
C SER A 44 -0.64 11.51 6.86
N MET A 45 -0.09 10.87 5.82
CA MET A 45 -0.19 11.35 4.44
C MET A 45 -1.40 10.76 3.70
N SER A 46 -1.76 9.51 3.97
CA SER A 46 -2.75 8.75 3.17
C SER A 46 -3.76 7.94 3.95
N GLY A 47 -3.55 7.74 5.27
CA GLY A 47 -4.21 6.71 6.05
C GLY A 47 -3.48 5.36 6.04
N ALA A 48 -2.48 5.19 5.16
CA ALA A 48 -1.67 3.97 5.00
C ALA A 48 -2.54 2.71 4.84
N TYR A 49 -3.50 2.75 3.92
CA TYR A 49 -4.38 1.60 3.67
C TYR A 49 -3.64 0.48 2.94
N VAL A 50 -2.84 0.87 1.94
CA VAL A 50 -1.85 0.06 1.21
C VAL A 50 -2.38 -1.28 0.67
N ASN A 51 -3.70 -1.40 0.56
CA ASN A 51 -4.43 -2.60 0.25
C ASN A 51 -5.84 -2.24 -0.25
N PRO A 52 -6.26 -2.73 -1.43
CA PRO A 52 -7.58 -2.45 -2.00
C PRO A 52 -8.76 -2.80 -1.07
N ALA A 53 -8.66 -3.92 -0.35
CA ALA A 53 -9.70 -4.34 0.58
C ALA A 53 -9.79 -3.43 1.81
N VAL A 54 -8.66 -2.93 2.29
CA VAL A 54 -8.63 -1.97 3.41
C VAL A 54 -9.18 -0.63 2.95
N SER A 55 -8.81 -0.14 1.77
CA SER A 55 -9.37 1.09 1.20
C SER A 55 -10.87 0.99 1.00
N LEU A 56 -11.37 -0.16 0.50
CA LEU A 56 -12.81 -0.39 0.38
C LEU A 56 -13.49 -0.38 1.76
N ALA A 57 -12.91 -1.03 2.77
CA ALA A 57 -13.45 -1.00 4.13
C ALA A 57 -13.50 0.43 4.70
N MET A 58 -12.49 1.26 4.42
CA MET A 58 -12.45 2.65 4.88
C MET A 58 -13.43 3.54 4.11
N TYR A 59 -13.66 3.29 2.82
CA TYR A 59 -14.73 3.90 2.06
C TYR A 59 -16.10 3.56 2.65
N LEU A 60 -16.37 2.29 2.95
CA LEU A 60 -17.63 1.85 3.55
C LEU A 60 -17.83 2.43 4.97
N LYS A 61 -16.74 2.73 5.68
CA LYS A 61 -16.75 3.44 6.97
C LYS A 61 -16.99 4.95 6.82
N GLY A 62 -17.00 5.49 5.61
CA GLY A 62 -17.10 6.93 5.35
C GLY A 62 -15.81 7.71 5.62
N ALA A 63 -14.68 7.01 5.74
CA ALA A 63 -13.37 7.61 6.01
C ALA A 63 -12.56 7.92 4.74
N LEU A 64 -13.04 7.48 3.56
CA LEU A 64 -12.38 7.67 2.27
C LEU A 64 -13.42 8.07 1.22
N GLY A 65 -13.12 9.05 0.36
CA GLY A 65 -14.00 9.42 -0.75
C GLY A 65 -14.01 8.37 -1.87
N SER A 66 -15.08 8.32 -2.68
CA SER A 66 -15.18 7.36 -3.80
C SER A 66 -14.10 7.58 -4.88
N GLN A 67 -13.77 8.84 -5.17
CA GLN A 67 -12.70 9.18 -6.11
C GLN A 67 -11.32 8.76 -5.58
N GLU A 68 -11.09 8.94 -4.28
CA GLU A 68 -9.85 8.52 -3.62
C GLU A 68 -9.75 7.00 -3.57
N LEU A 69 -10.84 6.29 -3.26
CA LEU A 69 -10.90 4.83 -3.32
C LEU A 69 -10.44 4.30 -4.68
N ALA A 70 -11.03 4.81 -5.77
CA ALA A 70 -10.68 4.37 -7.11
C ALA A 70 -9.18 4.63 -7.41
N ALA A 71 -8.68 5.82 -7.07
CA ALA A 71 -7.29 6.17 -7.28
C ALA A 71 -6.33 5.32 -6.42
N TYR A 72 -6.67 5.08 -5.16
CA TYR A 72 -5.90 4.26 -4.22
C TYR A 72 -5.78 2.83 -4.73
N ILE A 73 -6.90 2.22 -5.14
CA ILE A 73 -6.88 0.86 -5.71
C ILE A 73 -5.93 0.79 -6.90
N VAL A 74 -5.98 1.77 -7.81
CA VAL A 74 -5.08 1.80 -8.97
C VAL A 74 -3.62 1.86 -8.54
N VAL A 75 -3.24 2.79 -7.67
CA VAL A 75 -1.82 2.95 -7.28
C VAL A 75 -1.33 1.82 -6.38
N GLN A 76 -2.19 1.20 -5.58
CA GLN A 76 -1.86 0.00 -4.80
C GLN A 76 -1.58 -1.19 -5.72
N LEU A 77 -2.42 -1.42 -6.74
CA LEU A 77 -2.19 -2.48 -7.74
C LEU A 77 -0.88 -2.24 -8.51
N LEU A 78 -0.60 -1.00 -8.90
CA LEU A 78 0.66 -0.63 -9.53
C LEU A 78 1.85 -0.83 -8.59
N GLY A 79 1.72 -0.50 -7.30
CA GLY A 79 2.76 -0.71 -6.29
C GLY A 79 3.07 -2.20 -6.09
N GLY A 80 2.05 -3.05 -6.02
CA GLY A 80 2.20 -4.49 -5.96
C GLY A 80 2.85 -5.09 -7.23
N ALA A 81 2.44 -4.62 -8.41
CA ALA A 81 3.04 -5.05 -9.67
C ALA A 81 4.52 -4.62 -9.79
N ALA A 82 4.84 -3.38 -9.41
CA ALA A 82 6.21 -2.87 -9.38
C ALA A 82 7.08 -3.64 -8.40
N SER A 83 6.52 -4.04 -7.25
CA SER A 83 7.20 -4.88 -6.25
C SER A 83 7.59 -6.24 -6.82
N LEU A 84 6.65 -6.93 -7.47
CA LEU A 84 6.92 -8.21 -8.13
C LEU A 84 7.98 -8.08 -9.23
N TYR A 85 7.89 -7.03 -10.06
CA TYR A 85 8.90 -6.76 -11.08
C TYR A 85 10.28 -6.55 -10.47
N ALA A 86 10.38 -5.72 -9.42
CA ALA A 86 11.64 -5.44 -8.74
C ALA A 86 12.25 -6.71 -8.11
N TYR A 87 11.43 -7.56 -7.47
CA TYR A 87 11.90 -8.82 -6.92
C TYR A 87 12.52 -9.70 -8.01
N ASN A 88 11.82 -9.91 -9.13
CA ASN A 88 12.32 -10.74 -10.22
C ASN A 88 13.54 -10.16 -10.95
N ALA A 89 13.73 -8.84 -10.92
CA ALA A 89 14.85 -8.18 -11.60
C ALA A 89 16.15 -8.19 -10.78
N PHE A 90 16.06 -8.31 -9.45
CA PHE A 90 17.19 -8.06 -8.55
C PHE A 90 17.45 -9.15 -7.49
N ALA A 91 16.57 -10.15 -7.35
CA ALA A 91 16.72 -11.28 -6.43
C ALA A 91 16.85 -12.60 -7.19
#